data_AF-A0A7F8QBL8-F1
#
_entry.id   AF-A0A7F8QBL8-F1
#
_cell.length_a   1.000
_cell.length_b   1.000
_cell.length_c   1.000
_cell.angle_alpha   90.00
_cell.angle_beta   90.00
_cell.angle_gamma   90.00
#
_symmetry.space_group_name_H-M   'P 1'
#
loop_
_entity.id
_entity.type
_entity.pdbx_description
1 polymer ?
#
loop_
_entity_poly.entity_id
_entity_poly.type
_entity_poly.pdbx_seq_one_letter_code
_entity_poly.pdbx_strand_id
1 'polypeptide(L)'
;MIWVPGSMTDSVSLHSSSSPLSPRLTVIVVKKRVNARFFAQSGGRLQNPLPGTVIDVEVTRPEWYDFFIVSQAVRSGSVSPTHYNVIYDSSGLKPDHIQRLTYKLCHVYYNWPGVIRVPAPCQYAHKLAFLVGQSIHREPNLSLSNRLYYL
;
A
#
# COMPACT_ATOMS: atom_id res chain seq x y z
N MET A 1 -36.89 15.97 -60.65
CA MET A 1 -37.28 14.58 -60.37
C MET A 1 -36.04 13.89 -59.78
N ILE A 2 -35.90 13.38 -58.55
CA ILE A 2 -36.68 13.31 -57.30
C ILE A 2 -35.62 13.02 -56.20
N TRP A 3 -35.90 13.48 -54.99
CA TRP A 3 -35.20 13.27 -53.71
C TRP A 3 -35.65 11.96 -53.06
N VAL A 4 -34.79 11.20 -52.35
CA VAL A 4 -35.07 10.54 -51.04
C VAL A 4 -33.75 10.28 -50.24
N PRO A 5 -33.73 10.41 -48.89
CA PRO A 5 -32.55 10.44 -48.02
C PRO A 5 -32.50 9.33 -46.94
N GLY A 6 -31.44 9.35 -46.11
CA GLY A 6 -31.37 8.74 -44.78
C GLY A 6 -29.94 8.87 -44.23
N SER A 7 -29.59 9.90 -43.46
CA SER A 7 -29.70 10.00 -41.99
C SER A 7 -29.12 8.80 -41.23
N MET A 8 -27.89 8.93 -40.73
CA MET A 8 -27.69 9.07 -39.29
C MET A 8 -26.27 9.57 -39.04
N THR A 9 -26.22 10.77 -38.48
CA THR A 9 -25.10 11.34 -37.76
C THR A 9 -24.59 10.40 -36.68
N ASP A 10 -23.29 10.26 -36.56
CA ASP A 10 -22.59 10.50 -35.28
C ASP A 10 -21.13 10.84 -35.58
N SER A 11 -20.95 12.08 -36.03
CA SER A 11 -19.72 12.81 -35.77
C SER A 11 -19.57 12.93 -34.25
N VAL A 12 -18.86 11.98 -33.64
CA VAL A 12 -18.34 12.14 -32.29
C VAL A 12 -17.26 13.22 -32.37
N SER A 13 -17.70 14.47 -32.28
CA SER A 13 -16.86 15.62 -32.00
C SER A 13 -16.26 15.40 -30.62
N LEU A 14 -15.06 14.81 -30.59
CA LEU A 14 -14.16 14.86 -29.44
C LEU A 14 -13.86 16.33 -29.19
N HIS A 15 -14.69 16.97 -28.35
CA HIS A 15 -14.37 18.25 -27.76
C HIS A 15 -13.13 18.03 -26.89
N SER A 16 -11.97 18.34 -27.47
CA SER A 16 -10.68 18.34 -26.81
C SER A 16 -10.63 19.52 -25.83
N SER A 17 -11.15 19.30 -24.62
CA SER A 17 -10.86 20.17 -23.48
C SER A 17 -10.85 19.37 -22.18
N SER A 18 -10.06 18.31 -22.14
CA SER A 18 -9.48 17.85 -20.89
C SER A 18 -7.98 17.84 -21.10
N SER A 19 -7.25 18.71 -20.40
CA SER A 19 -5.83 18.48 -20.13
C SER A 19 -5.64 17.01 -19.74
N PRO A 20 -4.52 16.36 -20.10
CA PRO A 20 -4.27 15.01 -19.62
C PRO A 20 -4.33 15.06 -18.09
N LEU A 21 -5.39 14.46 -17.51
CA LEU A 21 -5.56 14.37 -16.07
C LEU A 21 -4.38 13.57 -15.55
N SER A 22 -3.35 14.26 -15.08
CA SER A 22 -2.21 13.62 -14.45
C SER A 22 -2.72 12.92 -13.19
N PRO A 23 -2.63 11.58 -13.11
CA PRO A 23 -3.11 10.88 -11.93
C PRO A 23 -2.29 11.34 -10.73
N ARG A 24 -2.97 11.58 -9.63
CA ARG A 24 -2.27 11.85 -8.38
C ARG A 24 -1.58 10.57 -7.91
N LEU A 25 -0.34 10.70 -7.47
CA LEU A 25 0.53 9.59 -7.13
C LEU A 25 1.21 9.83 -5.79
N THR A 26 1.23 8.82 -4.95
CA THR A 26 2.00 8.79 -3.70
C THR A 26 2.90 7.57 -3.73
N VAL A 27 4.19 7.76 -3.49
CA VAL A 27 5.19 6.68 -3.46
C VAL A 27 5.70 6.52 -2.04
N ILE A 28 5.48 5.32 -1.49
CA ILE A 28 5.82 4.98 -0.11
C ILE A 28 6.79 3.81 -0.10
N VAL A 29 7.96 4.01 0.51
CA VAL A 29 8.96 2.97 0.71
C VAL A 29 8.68 2.26 2.03
N VAL A 30 8.48 0.94 1.97
CA VAL A 30 8.17 0.10 3.15
C VAL A 30 9.41 -0.67 3.60
N LYS A 31 9.87 -0.46 4.84
CA LYS A 31 11.01 -1.17 5.43
C LYS A 31 10.55 -2.01 6.63
N LYS A 32 10.57 -3.34 6.44
CA LYS A 32 10.22 -4.31 7.51
C LYS A 32 11.39 -4.71 8.41
N ARG A 33 12.65 -4.45 8.03
CA ARG A 33 13.83 -4.80 8.84
C ARG A 33 14.44 -3.51 9.38
N VAL A 34 14.00 -3.11 10.56
CA VAL A 34 14.42 -1.87 11.22
C VAL A 34 14.86 -2.17 12.66
N ASN A 35 15.86 -1.42 13.13
CA ASN A 35 16.41 -1.57 14.48
C ASN A 35 15.58 -0.83 15.54
N ALA A 36 14.70 0.10 15.12
CA ALA A 36 13.84 0.85 16.01
C ALA A 36 12.87 -0.08 16.78
N ARG A 37 12.77 0.14 18.10
CA ARG A 37 11.85 -0.57 19.00
C ARG A 37 11.09 0.47 19.82
N PHE A 38 9.78 0.29 19.90
CA PHE A 38 8.89 1.18 20.64
C PHE A 38 8.20 0.41 21.75
N PHE A 39 8.00 1.09 22.88
CA PHE A 39 7.35 0.54 24.07
C PHE A 39 6.34 1.57 24.58
N ALA A 40 5.19 1.08 25.04
CA ALA A 40 4.20 1.88 25.73
C ALA A 40 4.41 1.73 27.24
N GLN A 41 4.41 2.85 27.97
CA GLN A 41 4.45 2.83 29.43
C GLN A 41 3.02 2.80 29.97
N SER A 42 2.67 1.76 30.72
CA SER A 42 1.36 1.63 31.36
C SER A 42 1.52 1.09 32.77
N GLY A 43 1.04 1.85 33.76
CA GLY A 43 1.09 1.47 35.18
C GLY A 43 2.50 1.22 35.72
N GLY A 44 3.49 1.99 35.27
CA GLY A 44 4.90 1.83 35.69
C GLY A 44 5.63 0.64 35.06
N ARG A 45 4.99 -0.10 34.16
CA ARG A 45 5.61 -1.21 33.42
C ARG A 45 5.72 -0.86 31.93
N LEU A 46 6.83 -1.29 31.33
CA LEU A 46 7.01 -1.23 29.88
C LEU A 46 6.29 -2.40 29.21
N GLN A 47 5.46 -2.09 28.22
CA GLN A 47 4.69 -3.07 27.47
C GLN A 47 4.84 -2.80 25.97
N ASN A 48 4.52 -3.80 25.15
CA ASN A 48 4.45 -3.60 23.72
C ASN A 48 3.30 -2.65 23.36
N PRO A 49 3.49 -1.72 22.40
CA PRO A 49 2.40 -0.91 21.87
C PRO A 49 1.29 -1.79 21.28
N LEU A 50 0.07 -1.26 21.30
CA LEU A 50 -1.08 -1.95 20.72
C LEU A 50 -0.97 -1.98 19.18
N PRO A 51 -1.56 -3.00 18.52
CA PRO A 51 -1.72 -2.99 17.08
C PRO A 51 -2.46 -1.73 16.62
N GLY A 52 -1.95 -1.09 15.56
CA GLY A 52 -2.47 0.17 15.05
C GLY A 52 -1.80 1.41 15.65
N THR A 53 -0.88 1.27 16.61
CA THR A 53 -0.08 2.42 17.07
C THR A 53 0.76 2.97 15.92
N VAL A 54 0.59 4.25 15.64
CA VAL A 54 1.38 5.03 14.70
C VAL A 54 2.36 5.87 15.51
N ILE A 55 3.62 5.93 15.06
CA ILE A 55 4.67 6.78 15.62
C ILE A 55 5.17 7.68 14.50
N ASP A 56 4.86 8.96 14.58
CA ASP A 56 5.21 9.99 13.59
C ASP A 56 5.94 11.22 14.19
N VAL A 57 6.19 11.24 15.51
CA VAL A 57 6.87 12.34 16.21
C VAL A 57 8.25 11.90 16.76
N GLU A 58 9.22 12.81 16.74
CA GLU A 58 10.60 12.74 17.27
C GLU A 58 11.61 11.76 16.64
N VAL A 59 11.17 10.66 16.03
CA VAL A 59 12.08 9.66 15.39
C VAL A 59 12.17 9.84 13.87
N THR A 60 11.45 10.82 13.34
CA THR A 60 11.32 11.15 11.93
C THR A 60 12.33 12.23 11.56
N ARG A 61 12.90 12.17 10.34
CA ARG A 61 13.82 13.22 9.90
C ARG A 61 13.00 14.46 9.55
N PRO A 62 13.37 15.68 9.99
CA PRO A 62 12.58 16.89 9.70
C PRO A 62 12.34 17.13 8.20
N GLU A 63 13.26 16.64 7.36
CA GLU A 63 13.18 16.77 5.90
C GLU A 63 12.30 15.70 5.24
N TRP A 64 12.00 14.58 5.92
CA TRP A 64 11.33 13.43 5.34
C TRP A 64 9.96 13.24 5.95
N TYR A 65 8.98 12.91 5.11
CA TYR A 65 7.71 12.45 5.61
C TYR A 65 7.75 10.94 5.84
N ASP A 66 8.20 10.54 7.04
CA ASP A 66 8.22 9.15 7.47
C ASP A 66 7.40 8.88 8.73
N PHE A 67 7.01 7.63 8.93
CA PHE A 67 6.27 7.18 10.10
C PHE A 67 6.48 5.68 10.32
N PHE A 68 6.23 5.24 11.54
CA PHE A 68 6.24 3.82 11.91
C PHE A 68 4.83 3.37 12.26
N ILE A 69 4.48 2.14 11.86
CA ILE A 69 3.23 1.49 12.31
C ILE A 69 3.57 0.16 12.97
N VAL A 70 3.00 -0.04 14.16
CA VAL A 70 2.95 -1.34 14.82
C VAL A 70 1.70 -2.08 14.34
N SER A 71 1.83 -2.90 13.29
CA SER A 71 0.65 -3.53 12.67
C SER A 71 0.15 -4.79 13.39
N GLN A 72 1.05 -5.55 14.03
CA GLN A 72 0.76 -6.84 14.65
C GLN A 72 1.17 -6.86 16.12
N ALA A 73 0.40 -7.53 16.96
CA ALA A 73 0.82 -7.90 18.30
C ALA A 73 1.72 -9.14 18.25
N VAL A 74 2.73 -9.20 19.12
CA VAL A 74 3.58 -10.38 19.30
C VAL A 74 3.25 -11.03 20.65
N ARG A 75 3.19 -12.37 20.69
CA ARG A 75 2.93 -13.14 21.92
C ARG A 75 4.12 -13.16 22.87
N SER A 76 5.34 -13.11 22.31
CA SER A 76 6.59 -13.13 23.08
C SER A 76 7.60 -12.21 22.42
N GLY A 77 8.43 -11.58 23.26
CA GLY A 77 9.44 -10.60 22.84
C GLY A 77 8.89 -9.19 22.57
N SER A 78 9.75 -8.35 22.02
CA SER A 78 9.41 -6.97 21.63
C SER A 78 8.84 -6.93 20.22
N VAL A 79 7.79 -6.15 20.02
CA VAL A 79 7.22 -5.93 18.69
C VAL A 79 8.19 -5.16 17.79
N SER A 80 8.27 -5.54 16.51
CA SER A 80 9.06 -4.79 15.53
C SER A 80 8.13 -3.95 14.65
N PRO A 81 8.23 -2.61 14.69
CA PRO A 81 7.42 -1.74 13.84
C PRO A 81 7.80 -1.89 12.37
N THR A 82 6.96 -1.39 11.47
CA THR A 82 7.28 -1.22 10.05
C THR A 82 7.46 0.25 9.76
N HIS A 83 8.58 0.62 9.12
CA HIS A 83 8.89 1.99 8.73
C HIS A 83 8.36 2.27 7.33
N TYR A 84 7.68 3.40 7.19
CA TYR A 84 7.12 3.89 5.95
C TYR A 84 7.71 5.27 5.68
N ASN A 85 8.29 5.45 4.50
CA ASN A 85 8.83 6.74 4.07
C ASN A 85 8.13 7.18 2.79
N VAL A 86 7.43 8.30 2.84
CA VAL A 86 6.78 8.91 1.68
C VAL A 86 7.81 9.75 0.95
N ILE A 87 8.29 9.22 -0.19
CA ILE A 87 9.34 9.87 -0.98
C ILE A 87 8.79 10.79 -2.07
N TYR A 88 7.50 10.65 -2.38
CA TYR A 88 6.81 11.46 -3.35
C TYR A 88 5.31 11.48 -3.02
N ASP A 89 4.69 12.65 -3.05
CA ASP A 89 3.23 12.79 -2.89
C ASP A 89 2.68 13.95 -3.72
N SER A 90 1.78 13.63 -4.65
CA SER A 90 0.95 14.58 -5.39
C SER A 90 -0.54 14.42 -5.11
N SER A 91 -0.91 13.60 -4.12
CA SER A 91 -2.30 13.31 -3.74
C SER A 91 -3.00 14.46 -3.03
N GLY A 92 -2.23 15.27 -2.28
CA GLY A 92 -2.77 16.28 -1.37
C GLY A 92 -3.54 15.68 -0.19
N LEU A 93 -3.33 14.38 0.11
CA LEU A 93 -3.93 13.73 1.25
C LEU A 93 -3.24 14.19 2.53
N LYS A 94 -4.04 14.31 3.60
CA LYS A 94 -3.49 14.55 4.94
C LYS A 94 -2.64 13.35 5.36
N PRO A 95 -1.55 13.56 6.12
CA PRO A 95 -0.73 12.48 6.65
C PRO A 95 -1.51 11.37 7.37
N ASP A 96 -2.50 11.73 8.20
CA ASP A 96 -3.39 10.79 8.88
C ASP A 96 -4.14 9.86 7.90
N HIS A 97 -4.54 10.36 6.74
CA HIS A 97 -5.22 9.54 5.72
C HIS A 97 -4.28 8.51 5.11
N ILE A 98 -3.03 8.87 4.84
CA ILE A 98 -2.01 7.96 4.29
C ILE A 98 -1.67 6.87 5.32
N GLN A 99 -1.50 7.24 6.59
CA GLN A 99 -1.25 6.31 7.68
C GLN A 99 -2.42 5.31 7.85
N ARG A 100 -3.66 5.81 7.90
CA ARG A 100 -4.86 4.97 8.00
C ARG A 100 -5.05 4.06 6.80
N LEU A 101 -4.83 4.57 5.58
CA LEU A 101 -4.89 3.75 4.37
C LEU A 101 -3.86 2.63 4.41
N THR A 102 -2.62 2.96 4.79
CA THR A 102 -1.53 1.98 4.92
C THR A 102 -1.88 0.88 5.92
N TYR A 103 -2.41 1.26 7.09
CA TYR A 103 -2.85 0.29 8.10
C TYR A 103 -4.02 -0.58 7.62
N LYS A 104 -5.00 0.00 6.92
CA LYS A 104 -6.11 -0.77 6.32
C LYS A 104 -5.61 -1.79 5.29
N LEU A 105 -4.63 -1.43 4.45
CA LEU A 105 -4.03 -2.36 3.48
C LEU A 105 -3.35 -3.57 4.15
N CYS A 106 -2.90 -3.45 5.41
CA CYS A 106 -2.37 -4.58 6.17
C CYS A 106 -3.43 -5.62 6.58
N HIS A 107 -4.72 -5.34 6.40
CA HIS A 107 -5.81 -6.27 6.73
C HIS A 107 -6.30 -7.08 5.52
N VAL A 108 -5.87 -6.71 4.31
CA VAL A 108 -6.43 -7.26 3.05
C VAL A 108 -5.59 -8.43 2.50
N TYR A 109 -4.90 -9.16 3.38
CA TYR A 109 -4.11 -10.32 2.99
C TYR A 109 -4.88 -11.61 3.24
N TYR A 110 -5.33 -12.27 2.16
CA TYR A 110 -6.30 -13.37 2.27
C TYR A 110 -5.74 -14.67 2.86
N ASN A 111 -4.43 -14.88 2.83
CA ASN A 111 -3.81 -16.10 3.35
C ASN A 111 -3.53 -16.03 4.86
N TRP A 112 -3.97 -14.98 5.57
CA TRP A 112 -3.86 -14.89 7.03
C TRP A 112 -5.11 -14.21 7.62
N PRO A 113 -5.79 -14.79 8.61
CA PRO A 113 -7.04 -14.24 9.17
C PRO A 113 -6.84 -13.03 10.10
N GLY A 114 -5.72 -12.31 9.98
CA GLY A 114 -5.38 -11.17 10.84
C GLY A 114 -4.56 -10.12 10.12
N VAL A 115 -4.13 -9.10 10.85
CA VAL A 115 -3.29 -8.03 10.31
C VAL A 115 -1.92 -8.61 9.96
N ILE A 116 -1.35 -8.22 8.82
CA ILE A 116 0.04 -8.51 8.45
C ILE A 116 0.96 -7.32 8.70
N ARG A 117 2.27 -7.56 8.78
CA ARG A 117 3.26 -6.52 9.14
C ARG A 117 3.50 -5.47 8.05
N VAL A 118 3.30 -5.83 6.79
CA VAL A 118 3.48 -4.96 5.61
C VAL A 118 2.15 -4.87 4.87
N PRO A 119 1.91 -3.87 4.00
CA PRO A 119 0.68 -3.80 3.23
C PRO A 119 0.48 -5.04 2.35
N ALA A 120 -0.78 -5.47 2.18
CA ALA A 120 -1.11 -6.66 1.38
C ALA A 120 -0.50 -6.65 -0.03
N PRO A 121 -0.48 -5.53 -0.79
CA PRO A 121 0.19 -5.49 -2.10
C PRO A 121 1.68 -5.85 -2.04
N CYS A 122 2.40 -5.36 -1.02
CA CYS A 122 3.82 -5.69 -0.83
C CYS A 122 4.02 -7.17 -0.49
N GLN A 123 3.14 -7.74 0.34
CA GLN A 123 3.21 -9.15 0.71
C GLN A 123 2.87 -10.07 -0.47
N TYR A 124 1.88 -9.71 -1.29
CA TYR A 124 1.54 -10.42 -2.51
C TYR A 124 2.69 -10.41 -3.52
N ALA A 125 3.30 -9.24 -3.77
CA ALA A 125 4.47 -9.13 -4.61
C ALA A 125 5.64 -9.99 -4.09
N HIS A 126 5.87 -10.00 -2.78
CA HIS A 126 6.90 -10.85 -2.17
C HIS A 126 6.63 -12.34 -2.38
N LYS A 127 5.38 -12.79 -2.20
CA LYS A 127 4.97 -14.20 -2.41
C LYS A 127 5.14 -14.62 -3.87
N LEU A 128 4.67 -13.80 -4.79
CA LEU A 128 4.80 -14.05 -6.22
C LEU A 128 6.27 -14.10 -6.65
N ALA A 129 7.08 -13.12 -6.25
CA ALA A 129 8.51 -13.08 -6.57
C ALA A 129 9.26 -14.28 -5.97
N PHE A 130 8.90 -14.69 -4.75
CA PHE A 130 9.48 -15.87 -4.12
C PHE A 130 9.14 -17.16 -4.87
N LEU A 131 7.87 -17.38 -5.23
CA LEU A 131 7.43 -18.55 -6.01
C LEU A 131 8.13 -18.62 -7.38
N VAL A 132 8.16 -17.50 -8.09
CA VAL A 132 8.80 -17.43 -9.41
C VAL A 132 10.31 -17.69 -9.30
N GLY A 133 10.96 -17.06 -8.32
CA GLY A 133 12.41 -17.17 -8.13
C GLY A 133 12.88 -18.53 -7.60
N GLN A 134 12.05 -19.26 -6.85
CA GLN A 134 12.43 -20.54 -6.23
C GLN A 134 11.92 -21.78 -6.96
N SER A 135 10.86 -21.67 -7.77
CA SER A 135 10.19 -22.86 -8.33
C SER A 135 9.95 -22.76 -9.82
N ILE A 136 9.40 -21.64 -10.32
CA ILE A 136 8.98 -21.54 -11.73
C ILE A 136 10.18 -21.22 -12.64
N HIS A 137 11.09 -20.34 -12.19
CA HIS A 137 12.25 -19.86 -12.96
C HIS A 137 11.92 -19.34 -14.37
N ARG A 138 10.67 -18.91 -14.59
CA ARG A 138 10.14 -18.38 -15.85
C ARG A 138 9.06 -17.35 -15.56
N GLU A 139 8.76 -16.54 -16.56
CA GLU A 139 7.67 -15.57 -16.46
C GLU A 139 6.32 -16.27 -16.30
N PRO A 140 5.48 -15.80 -15.37
CA PRO A 140 4.16 -16.38 -15.17
C PRO A 140 3.24 -16.06 -16.35
N ASN A 141 2.31 -16.97 -16.63
CA ASN A 141 1.37 -16.83 -17.73
C ASN A 141 0.39 -15.66 -17.50
N LEU A 142 0.25 -14.78 -18.50
CA LEU A 142 -0.63 -13.61 -18.46
C LEU A 142 -2.11 -13.95 -18.21
N SER A 143 -2.55 -15.16 -18.56
CA SER A 143 -3.92 -15.63 -18.31
C SER A 143 -4.26 -15.74 -16.82
N LEU A 144 -3.24 -15.86 -15.97
CA LEU A 144 -3.37 -15.94 -14.51
C LEU A 144 -3.23 -14.58 -13.81
N SER A 145 -3.03 -13.49 -14.55
CA SER A 145 -2.80 -12.14 -14.00
C SER A 145 -3.88 -11.66 -13.04
N ASN A 146 -5.14 -12.06 -13.26
CA ASN A 146 -6.28 -11.69 -12.41
C ASN A 146 -6.58 -12.71 -11.30
N ARG A 147 -5.66 -13.65 -11.02
CA ARG A 147 -5.83 -14.69 -9.99
C ARG A 147 -4.70 -14.67 -8.99
N LEU A 148 -5.02 -14.94 -7.73
CA LEU A 148 -4.04 -15.06 -6.64
C LEU A 148 -3.47 -16.49 -6.57
N TYR A 149 -2.96 -17.01 -7.69
CA TYR A 149 -2.48 -18.40 -7.80
C TYR A 149 -1.19 -18.69 -7.00
N TYR A 150 -0.53 -17.65 -6.51
CA TYR A 150 0.76 -17.69 -5.80
C TYR A 150 0.63 -17.68 -4.27
N LEU A 151 -0.59 -17.77 -3.74
CA LEU A 151 -0.85 -17.76 -2.30
C LEU A 151 -0.58 -19.12 -1.64
#